data_AF-A0A6P1R152-F1
#
_entry.id   AF-A0A6P1R152-F1
#
_cell.length_a   1.000
_cell.length_b   1.000
_cell.length_c   1.000
_cell.angle_alpha   90.00
_cell.angle_beta   90.00
_cell.angle_gamma   90.00
#
_symmetry.space_group_name_H-M   'P 1'
#
loop_
_entity.id
_entity.type
_entity.pdbx_description
1 polymer ?
#
loop_
_entity_poly.entity_id
_entity_poly.type
_entity_poly.pdbx_seq_one_letter_code
_entity_poly.pdbx_strand_id
1 'polypeptide(L)' 'MSDAKFLTPEEVSTRYRGEVTVGTLRNWRAMRLGPAYVKIGKAVLYPLDELDAWDRKNLVICSASKGPSVGA' A
#
# COMPACT_ATOMS: atom_id res chain seq x y z
N MET A 1 -5.31 22.59 5.68
CA MET A 1 -4.11 21.75 5.90
C MET A 1 -3.72 21.21 4.55
N SER A 2 -2.49 21.44 4.12
CA SER A 2 -2.05 21.07 2.77
C SER A 2 -2.15 19.55 2.60
N ASP A 3 -2.91 19.09 1.62
CA ASP A 3 -2.88 17.69 1.18
C ASP A 3 -1.46 17.37 0.71
N ALA A 4 -0.64 16.81 1.61
CA ALA A 4 0.71 16.42 1.30
C ALA A 4 0.65 15.31 0.25
N LYS A 5 0.92 15.66 -1.01
CA LYS A 5 0.87 14.71 -2.15
C LYS A 5 1.83 13.53 -2.00
N PHE A 6 2.86 13.66 -1.17
CA PHE A 6 3.91 12.68 -1.00
C PHE A 6 4.14 12.39 0.48
N LEU A 7 4.31 11.12 0.82
CA LEU A 7 4.68 10.64 2.14
C LEU A 7 6.13 10.13 2.16
N THR A 8 6.84 10.41 3.24
CA THR A 8 8.11 9.78 3.60
C THR A 8 7.88 8.32 4.05
N PRO A 9 8.92 7.46 4.09
CA PRO A 9 8.78 6.09 4.57
C PRO A 9 8.20 6.01 5.99
N GLU A 10 8.57 6.95 6.85
CA GLU A 10 8.08 7.05 8.23
C GLU A 10 6.59 7.38 8.24
N GLU A 11 6.14 8.33 7.43
CA GLU A 11 4.72 8.68 7.32
C GLU A 11 3.88 7.56 6.72
N VAL A 12 4.43 6.80 5.75
CA VAL A 12 3.77 5.58 5.25
C VAL A 12 3.66 4.52 6.35
N SER A 13 4.72 4.34 7.15
CA SER A 13 4.68 3.45 8.30
C SER A 13 3.60 3.88 9.29
N THR A 14 3.46 5.18 9.55
CA THR A 14 2.39 5.73 10.40
C THR A 14 1.00 5.53 9.77
N ARG A 15 0.84 5.70 8.46
CA ARG A 15 -0.43 5.44 7.73
C ARG A 15 -0.93 4.01 7.98
N TYR A 16 -0.03 3.03 7.94
CA TYR A 16 -0.34 1.63 8.24
C TYR A 16 -0.18 1.25 9.72
N ARG A 17 -0.18 2.24 10.63
CA ARG A 17 -0.14 2.04 12.09
C ARG A 17 1.07 1.22 12.59
N GLY A 18 2.17 1.24 11.85
CA GLY A 18 3.39 0.51 12.19
C GLY A 18 3.47 -0.93 11.66
N GLU A 19 2.39 -1.50 11.12
CA GLU A 19 2.38 -2.86 10.57
C GLU A 19 3.27 -2.98 9.32
N VAL A 20 3.30 -1.93 8.50
CA VAL A 20 4.25 -1.78 7.40
C VAL A 20 5.42 -0.92 7.86
N THR A 21 6.45 -1.54 8.40
CA THR A 21 7.62 -0.82 8.92
C THR A 21 8.45 -0.17 7.80
N VAL A 22 9.25 0.85 8.15
CA VAL A 22 10.24 1.45 7.23
C VAL A 22 11.24 0.41 6.69
N GLY A 23 11.61 -0.58 7.51
CA GLY A 23 12.46 -1.70 7.09
C GLY A 23 11.79 -2.56 6.03
N THR A 24 10.50 -2.86 6.20
CA THR A 24 9.68 -3.57 5.21
C THR A 24 9.64 -2.82 3.88
N LEU A 25 9.34 -1.51 3.92
CA LEU A 25 9.35 -0.65 2.73
C LEU A 25 10.73 -0.64 2.05
N ARG A 26 11.82 -0.59 2.81
CA ARG A 26 13.19 -0.65 2.25
C ARG A 26 13.42 -1.97 1.51
N ASN A 27 13.04 -3.09 2.12
CA ASN A 27 13.21 -4.42 1.53
C ASN A 27 12.35 -4.59 0.27
N TRP A 28 11.10 -4.14 0.33
CA TRP A 28 10.18 -4.10 -0.81
C TRP A 28 10.78 -3.34 -2.00
N ARG A 29 11.31 -2.13 -1.79
CA ARG A 29 11.99 -1.36 -2.85
C ARG A 29 13.17 -2.12 -3.47
N ALA A 30 13.97 -2.80 -2.65
CA ALA A 30 15.09 -3.61 -3.15
C ALA A 30 14.62 -4.79 -4.02
N MET A 31 13.50 -5.40 -3.66
CA MET A 31 12.88 -6.50 -4.41
C MET A 31 11.94 -6.04 -5.53
N ARG A 32 11.75 -4.71 -5.70
CA ARG A 32 10.75 -4.11 -6.60
C ARG A 32 9.32 -4.62 -6.34
N LEU A 33 8.99 -4.82 -5.07
CA LEU A 33 7.65 -5.14 -4.57
C LEU A 33 7.08 -3.92 -3.86
N GLY A 34 5.76 -3.92 -3.62
CA GLY A 34 5.09 -2.90 -2.82
C GLY A 34 4.58 -1.69 -3.62
N PRO A 35 4.12 -0.63 -2.92
CA PRO A 35 3.63 0.59 -3.53
C PRO A 35 4.73 1.31 -4.31
N ALA A 36 4.35 2.03 -5.36
CA ALA A 36 5.28 2.81 -6.16
C ALA A 36 5.88 3.96 -5.33
N TYR A 37 7.11 4.32 -5.65
CA TYR A 37 7.85 5.38 -4.97
C TYR A 37 8.66 6.20 -5.97
N VAL A 38 8.92 7.46 -5.61
CA VAL A 38 9.84 8.34 -6.32
C VAL A 38 11.13 8.47 -5.52
N LYS A 39 12.28 8.34 -6.19
CA LYS A 39 13.59 8.58 -5.59
C LYS A 39 14.19 9.86 -6.17
N ILE A 40 14.45 10.84 -5.33
CA ILE A 40 15.05 12.12 -5.71
C ILE A 40 16.32 12.31 -4.86
N GLY A 41 17.48 12.05 -5.45
CA GLY A 41 18.75 12.01 -4.73
C GLY A 41 18.72 10.98 -3.60
N LYS A 42 18.81 11.45 -2.36
CA LYS A 42 18.74 10.61 -1.14
C LYS A 42 17.31 10.44 -0.61
N ALA A 43 16.37 11.28 -1.03
CA ALA A 43 14.99 11.20 -0.58
C ALA A 43 14.24 10.09 -1.30
N VAL A 44 13.38 9.39 -0.56
CA VAL A 44 12.40 8.48 -1.13
C VAL A 44 11.02 8.89 -0.64
N LEU A 45 10.09 9.05 -1.57
CA LEU A 45 8.75 9.55 -1.32
C LEU A 45 7.72 8.62 -1.97
N TYR A 46 6.56 8.52 -1.35
CA TYR A 46 5.43 7.73 -1.80
C TYR A 46 4.27 8.67 -2.15
N PRO A 47 3.91 8.80 -3.43
CA PRO A 47 2.69 9.52 -3.81
C PRO A 47 1.46 8.88 -3.16
N LEU A 48 0.54 9.71 -2.64
CA LEU A 48 -0.68 9.21 -1.97
C LEU A 48 -1.57 8.40 -2.91
N ASP A 49 -1.74 8.85 -4.15
CA ASP A 49 -2.52 8.20 -5.19
C ASP A 49 -1.99 6.81 -5.55
N GLU A 50 -0.67 6.65 -5.59
CA GLU A 50 0.00 5.37 -5.80
C GLU A 50 -0.14 4.43 -4.60
N LEU A 51 -0.12 4.95 -3.37
CA LEU A 51 -0.43 4.16 -2.17
C LEU A 51 -1.88 3.67 -2.19
N ASP A 52 -2.83 4.53 -2.54
CA ASP A 52 -4.24 4.15 -2.63
C ASP A 52 -4.46 3.12 -3.75
N ALA A 53 -3.75 3.24 -4.87
CA ALA A 53 -3.78 2.27 -5.95
C ALA A 53 -3.21 0.91 -5.51
N TRP A 54 -2.14 0.92 -4.70
CA TRP A 54 -1.58 -0.28 -4.11
C TRP A 54 -2.57 -0.93 -3.14
N ASP A 55 -3.19 -0.16 -2.25
CA ASP A 55 -4.18 -0.67 -1.30
C ASP A 55 -5.33 -1.35 -2.03
N ARG A 56 -5.87 -0.72 -3.08
CA ARG A 56 -6.93 -1.30 -3.93
C ARG A 56 -6.52 -2.62 -4.57
N LYS A 57 -5.27 -2.75 -5.03
CA LYS A 57 -4.74 -3.99 -5.59
C LYS A 57 -4.59 -5.11 -4.56
N ASN A 58 -4.43 -4.77 -3.28
CA ASN A 58 -4.27 -5.72 -2.19
C ASN A 58 -5.59 -5.97 -1.41
N LEU A 59 -6.72 -5.44 -1.88
CA LEU A 59 -8.02 -5.74 -1.28
C LEU A 59 -8.36 -7.22 -1.47
N VAL A 60 -8.60 -7.90 -0.35
CA VAL A 60 -9.15 -9.26 -0.35
C VAL A 60 -10.67 -9.14 -0.45
N ILE A 61 -11.22 -9.45 -1.62
CA ILE A 61 -12.68 -9.47 -1.82
C ILE A 61 -13.24 -10.74 -1.19
N CYS A 62 -13.83 -10.61 -0.01
CA CYS A 62 -14.55 -11.71 0.63
C CYS A 62 -15.94 -11.84 -0.02
N SER A 63 -16.06 -12.66 -1.06
CA SER A 63 -17.39 -13.05 -1.56
C SER A 63 -17.95 -14.16 -0.68
N ALA A 64 -19.15 -13.97 -0.12
CA ALA A 64 -19.95 -15.08 0.38
C ALA A 64 -20.26 -15.98 -0.83
N SER A 65 -19.69 -17.18 -0.85
CA SER A 65 -20.01 -18.20 -1.83
C SER A 65 -21.53 -18.38 -1.90
N LYS A 66 -22.11 -18.30 -3.10
CA LYS A 66 -23.49 -18.76 -3.31
C LYS A 66 -23.55 -20.20 -2.82
N GLY A 67 -24.33 -20.45 -1.76
CA GLY A 67 -24.64 -21.80 -1.31
C GLY A 67 -25.21 -22.63 -2.48
N PRO A 68 -25.05 -23.96 -2.46
CA PRO A 68 -25.49 -24.80 -3.56
C PRO A 68 -27.00 -24.61 -3.76
N SER A 69 -27.40 -24.21 -4.96
CA SER A 69 -28.80 -24.27 -5.37
C SER A 69 -29.20 -25.75 -5.44
N VAL A 70 -29.81 -26.25 -4.37
CA VAL A 70 -30.60 -27.48 -4.43
C VAL A 70 -31.83 -27.15 -5.31
N GLY A 71 -31.73 -27.53 -6.58
CA GLY A 71 -32.86 -27.55 -7.49
C GLY A 71 -33.76 -28.74 -7.16
N ALA A 72 -35.06 -28.44 -7.08
CA ALA A 72 -36.17 -29.36 -6.84
C ALA A 72 -36.43 -30.31 -8.01
#